data_AF-A0A534NRK3-F1
#
_entry.id   AF-A0A534NRK3-F1
#
_cell.length_a   1.000
_cell.length_b   1.000
_cell.length_c   1.000
_cell.angle_alpha   90.00
_cell.angle_beta   90.00
_cell.angle_gamma   90.00
#
_symmetry.space_group_name_H-M   'P 1'
#
loop_
_entity.id
_entity.type
_entity.pdbx_description
1 polymer ?
#
loop_
_entity_poly.entity_id
_entity_poly.type
_entity_poly.pdbx_seq_one_letter_code
_entity_poly.pdbx_strand_id
1 'polypeptide(L)' 'NFPQDRLTDHRIGLTRHNLPAVMDGDIEDVIVACRTFFQAEALRQQQAQA' A
#
# COMPACT_ATOMS: atom_id res chain seq x y z
N ASN A 1 8.53 -9.20 -6.55
CA ASN A 1 8.74 -10.65 -6.78
C ASN A 1 8.61 -10.90 -8.28
N PHE A 2 9.75 -10.93 -8.99
CA PHE A 2 9.78 -11.08 -10.44
C PHE A 2 9.25 -12.45 -10.93
N PRO A 3 9.67 -13.60 -10.35
CA PRO A 3 9.11 -14.90 -10.75
C PRO A 3 7.59 -15.04 -10.60
N GLN A 4 6.97 -14.31 -9.67
CA GLN A 4 5.53 -14.39 -9.38
C GLN A 4 4.74 -13.16 -9.83
N ASP A 5 5.38 -12.26 -10.58
CA ASP A 5 4.76 -11.04 -11.11
C ASP A 5 4.01 -10.20 -10.05
N ARG A 6 4.63 -9.96 -8.89
CA ARG A 6 3.93 -9.36 -7.75
C ARG A 6 4.78 -8.44 -6.90
N LEU A 7 4.19 -7.35 -6.43
CA LEU A 7 4.67 -6.51 -5.33
C LEU A 7 3.81 -6.76 -4.10
N THR A 8 4.43 -6.91 -2.93
CA THR A 8 3.73 -7.00 -1.65
C THR A 8 4.28 -5.92 -0.72
N ASP A 9 3.41 -5.05 -0.20
CA ASP A 9 3.73 -4.09 0.86
C ASP A 9 3.28 -4.65 2.21
N HIS A 10 4.26 -5.06 3.01
CA HIS A 10 4.02 -5.68 4.32
C HIS A 10 3.54 -4.71 5.38
N ARG A 11 3.74 -3.40 5.22
CA ARG A 11 3.33 -2.38 6.21
C ARG A 11 1.82 -2.31 6.33
N ILE A 12 1.14 -2.55 5.21
CA ILE A 12 -0.32 -2.42 5.07
C ILE A 12 -0.99 -3.72 4.61
N GLY A 13 -0.23 -4.81 4.44
CA GLY A 13 -0.73 -6.09 3.94
C GLY A 13 -1.20 -6.06 2.48
N LEU A 14 -0.78 -5.08 1.68
CA LEU A 14 -1.17 -4.95 0.28
C LEU A 14 -0.39 -5.93 -0.58
N THR A 15 -1.08 -6.56 -1.52
CA THR A 15 -0.45 -7.38 -2.56
C THR A 15 -1.01 -6.98 -3.92
N ARG A 16 -0.11 -6.56 -4.82
CA ARG A 16 -0.43 -6.09 -6.17
C ARG A 16 0.29 -6.96 -7.20
N HIS A 17 -0.44 -7.43 -8.20
CA HIS A 17 0.10 -8.17 -9.35
C HIS A 17 0.50 -7.20 -10.49
N ASN A 18 1.13 -7.71 -11.55
CA ASN A 18 1.67 -6.90 -12.65
C ASN A 18 2.84 -6.01 -12.21
N LEU A 19 3.92 -6.68 -11.80
CA LEU A 19 5.17 -6.04 -11.39
C LEU A 19 5.82 -5.20 -12.51
N PRO A 20 5.80 -5.58 -13.81
CA PRO A 20 6.31 -4.72 -14.87
C PRO A 20 5.65 -3.33 -14.89
N ALA A 21 4.33 -3.24 -14.77
CA ALA A 21 3.64 -1.94 -14.72
C ALA A 21 4.08 -1.09 -13.51
N VAL A 22 4.24 -1.71 -12.33
CA VAL A 22 4.80 -1.05 -11.14
C VAL A 22 6.18 -0.47 -11.48
N MET A 23 7.05 -1.25 -12.12
CA MET A 23 8.42 -0.85 -12.45
C MET A 23 8.47 0.22 -13.55
N ASP A 24 7.46 0.26 -14.42
CA ASP A 24 7.27 1.29 -15.44
C ASP A 24 6.66 2.59 -14.88
N GLY A 25 6.36 2.63 -13.57
CA GLY A 25 5.94 3.85 -12.86
C GLY A 25 4.44 3.97 -12.61
N ASP A 26 3.64 2.99 -13.01
CA ASP A 26 2.22 2.91 -12.62
C ASP A 26 2.15 2.48 -11.15
N ILE A 27 2.33 3.40 -10.20
CA ILE A 27 2.41 3.12 -8.75
C ILE A 27 1.39 3.89 -7.91
N GLU A 28 0.49 4.63 -8.55
CA GLU A 28 -0.46 5.52 -7.86
C GLU A 28 -1.37 4.74 -6.90
N ASP A 29 -1.79 3.55 -7.30
CA ASP A 29 -2.62 2.65 -6.50
C ASP A 29 -1.94 2.24 -5.18
N VAL A 30 -0.65 1.89 -5.25
CA VAL A 30 0.18 1.53 -4.10
C VAL A 30 0.34 2.74 -3.15
N ILE A 31 0.56 3.94 -3.70
CA ILE A 31 0.72 5.16 -2.92
C ILE A 31 -0.57 5.52 -2.20
N VAL A 32 -1.71 5.51 -2.91
CA VAL A 32 -3.03 5.80 -2.34
C VAL A 32 -3.35 4.82 -1.23
N ALA A 33 -3.17 3.51 -1.46
CA ALA A 33 -3.41 2.49 -0.44
C ALA A 33 -2.58 2.72 0.83
N CYS A 34 -1.29 3.05 0.69
CA CYS A 34 -0.44 3.39 1.83
C CYS A 34 -0.94 4.62 2.59
N ARG A 35 -1.25 5.71 1.88
CA ARG A 35 -1.73 6.94 2.50
C ARG A 35 -3.04 6.72 3.25
N THR A 36 -4.01 6.06 2.62
CA THR A 36 -5.31 5.77 3.22
C THR A 36 -5.16 4.92 4.48
N PHE A 37 -4.33 3.89 4.46
CA PHE A 37 -4.09 3.05 5.63
C PHE A 37 -3.55 3.87 6.82
N PHE A 38 -2.49 4.64 6.62
CA PHE A 38 -1.88 5.41 7.72
C PHE A 38 -2.77 6.57 8.18
N GLN A 39 -3.55 7.19 7.30
CA GLN A 39 -4.55 8.19 7.68
C GLN A 39 -5.65 7.58 8.56
N ALA A 40 -6.15 6.39 8.21
CA ALA A 40 -7.14 5.69 9.01
C ALA A 40 -6.59 5.30 10.39
N GLU A 41 -5.35 4.82 10.46
CA GLU A 41 -4.69 4.51 11.73
C GLU A 41 -4.48 5.76 12.59
N ALA A 42 -4.05 6.88 12.01
CA ALA A 42 -3.90 8.15 12.73
C ALA A 42 -5.23 8.65 13.30
N LEU A 43 -6.32 8.56 12.52
CA LEU A 43 -7.67 8.93 12.98
C LEU A 43 -8.14 8.04 14.13
N ARG A 44 -7.92 6.71 14.05
CA ARG A 44 -8.24 5.78 15.15
C ARG A 44 -7.46 6.12 16.41
N GLN A 45 -6.17 6.43 16.29
CA GLN A 45 -5.34 6.82 17.44
C GLN A 45 -5.82 8.12 18.08
N GLN A 46 -6.21 9.11 17.28
CA GLN A 46 -6.79 10.36 17.79
C GLN A 46 -8.11 10.12 18.54
N GLN A 47 -8.98 9.26 18.01
CA GLN A 47 -10.24 8.89 18.67
C GLN A 47 -10.03 8.12 19.98
N ALA A 48 -9.00 7.26 20.05
CA ALA A 48 -8.70 6.50 21.26
C ALA A 48 -8.02 7.34 22.37
N GLN A 49 -7.48 8.51 22.03
CA GLN A 49 -6.84 9.43 22.96
C GLN A 49 -7.78 10.50 23.52
N ALA A 50 -8.97 10.66 22.91
CA ALA A 50 -10.03 11.56 23.35
C ALA A 50 -10.99 10.85 24.32
#